data_AF-A0A949E1M3-F1
#
_entry.id   AF-A0A949E1M3-F1
#
_cell.length_a   1.000
_cell.length_b   1.000
_cell.length_c   1.000
_cell.angle_alpha   90.00
_cell.angle_beta   90.00
_cell.angle_gamma   90.00
#
_symmetry.space_group_name_H-M   'P 1'
#
loop_
_entity.id
_entity.type
_entity.pdbx_description
1 polymer ?
#
loop_
_entity_poly.entity_id
_entity_poly.type
_entity_poly.pdbx_seq_one_letter_code
_entity_poly.pdbx_strand_id
1 'polypeptide(L)'
;VPEAMKSFSIKSMKIHWAFDHQGKHLGNKTIFTVSGSFELPDKYQEENLDKSALLYIQIADQLAKDKVNFKKVKNLWLYQEASGKKNNNLNQGVDVKTMAIHWIVDKNSNSKQKDQNWFYVRGELSLPGLDINTLPKEATITLEIPVSPYEQAGSLTGKETIRFKKFEHVWSYYLSSVEQSY
;
A
#
# COMPACT_ATOMS: atom_id res chain seq x y z
N VAL A 1 13.42 7.93 -15.06
CA VAL A 1 12.01 8.34 -14.86
C VAL A 1 11.25 7.11 -14.37
N PRO A 2 10.42 7.20 -13.32
CA PRO A 2 9.57 6.08 -12.91
C PRO A 2 8.66 5.64 -14.06
N GLU A 3 8.58 4.33 -14.31
CA GLU A 3 7.69 3.72 -15.29
C GLU A 3 6.40 3.27 -14.60
N ALA A 4 5.27 3.48 -15.25
CA ALA A 4 3.99 3.06 -14.70
C ALA A 4 3.86 1.52 -14.71
N MET A 5 3.26 0.97 -13.65
CA MET A 5 2.74 -0.40 -13.68
C MET A 5 1.69 -0.52 -14.79
N LYS A 6 1.61 -1.68 -15.44
CA LYS A 6 0.61 -1.97 -16.49
C LYS A 6 -0.81 -1.88 -15.95
N SER A 7 -1.01 -2.34 -14.72
CA SER A 7 -2.22 -2.10 -13.94
C SER A 7 -1.84 -1.90 -12.48
N PHE A 8 -2.64 -1.11 -11.77
CA PHE A 8 -2.56 -0.93 -10.34
C PHE A 8 -3.97 -0.66 -9.83
N SER A 9 -4.42 -1.46 -8.87
CA SER A 9 -5.77 -1.38 -8.33
C SER A 9 -5.76 -1.56 -6.81
N ILE A 10 -6.20 -0.54 -6.07
CA ILE A 10 -6.52 -0.61 -4.66
C ILE A 10 -7.84 -1.38 -4.56
N LYS A 11 -7.81 -2.53 -3.89
CA LYS A 11 -9.01 -3.34 -3.64
C LYS A 11 -9.66 -2.97 -2.33
N SER A 12 -8.86 -2.63 -1.33
CA SER A 12 -9.38 -2.13 -0.06
C SER A 12 -8.43 -1.16 0.61
N MET A 13 -9.00 -0.20 1.32
CA MET A 13 -8.24 0.62 2.26
C MET A 13 -9.12 0.88 3.48
N LYS A 14 -8.53 0.79 4.67
CA LYS A 14 -9.17 1.15 5.93
C LYS A 14 -8.27 2.07 6.72
N ILE A 15 -8.86 3.08 7.34
CA ILE A 15 -8.26 3.94 8.35
C ILE A 15 -9.16 3.87 9.57
N HIS A 16 -8.61 3.54 10.74
CA HIS A 16 -9.40 3.46 11.97
C HIS A 16 -8.61 3.92 13.19
N TRP A 17 -9.36 4.32 14.20
CA TRP A 17 -8.84 4.76 15.49
C TRP A 17 -9.08 3.67 16.55
N ALA A 18 -8.15 3.54 17.50
CA ALA A 18 -8.27 2.56 18.58
C ALA A 18 -9.14 3.11 19.73
N PHE A 19 -10.05 2.29 20.23
CA PHE A 19 -10.89 2.57 21.39
C PHE A 19 -10.74 1.46 22.43
N ASP A 20 -10.86 1.80 23.70
CA ASP A 20 -10.96 0.82 24.76
C ASP A 20 -12.39 0.27 24.88
N HIS A 21 -12.56 -0.69 25.78
CA HIS A 21 -13.85 -1.34 26.06
C HIS A 21 -14.93 -0.37 26.58
N GLN A 22 -14.54 0.84 26.98
CA GLN A 22 -15.42 1.90 27.48
C GLN A 22 -15.71 2.95 26.40
N GLY A 23 -15.27 2.74 25.16
CA GLY A 23 -15.45 3.67 24.06
C GLY A 23 -14.57 4.92 24.16
N LYS A 24 -13.54 4.91 25.03
CA LYS A 24 -12.57 6.01 25.12
C LYS A 24 -11.47 5.79 24.10
N HIS A 25 -11.15 6.87 23.38
CA HIS A 25 -10.09 6.88 22.40
C HIS A 25 -8.73 6.57 23.06
N LEU A 26 -8.05 5.52 22.60
CA LEU A 26 -6.79 5.00 23.16
C LEU A 26 -5.54 5.77 22.72
N GLY A 27 -5.70 7.04 22.34
CA GLY A 27 -4.65 7.94 21.90
C GLY A 27 -4.65 8.16 20.38
N ASN A 28 -3.79 9.07 19.90
CA ASN A 28 -3.80 9.60 18.53
C ASN A 28 -3.34 8.62 17.43
N LYS A 29 -3.24 7.31 17.74
CA LYS A 29 -2.74 6.32 16.81
C LYS A 29 -3.81 5.98 15.78
N THR A 30 -3.59 6.47 14.57
CA THR A 30 -4.42 6.15 13.41
C THR A 30 -3.81 4.94 12.72
N ILE A 31 -4.55 3.84 12.63
CA ILE A 31 -4.08 2.61 11.98
C ILE A 31 -4.62 2.60 10.56
N PHE A 32 -3.76 2.30 9.59
CA PHE A 32 -4.19 2.08 8.22
C PHE A 32 -3.89 0.66 7.74
N THR A 33 -4.71 0.20 6.81
CA THR A 33 -4.46 -1.01 6.02
C THR A 33 -4.83 -0.70 4.58
N VAL A 34 -3.98 -1.07 3.63
CA VAL A 34 -4.26 -0.99 2.21
C VAL A 34 -3.88 -2.30 1.53
N SER A 35 -4.72 -2.75 0.62
CA SER A 35 -4.44 -3.92 -0.21
C SER A 35 -4.90 -3.69 -1.65
N GLY A 36 -4.21 -4.33 -2.58
CA GLY A 36 -4.48 -4.14 -3.99
C GLY A 36 -3.85 -5.22 -4.87
N SER A 37 -4.09 -5.12 -6.16
CA SER A 37 -3.44 -5.90 -7.22
C SER A 37 -2.67 -4.99 -8.18
N PHE A 38 -1.71 -5.58 -8.89
CA PHE A 38 -0.92 -4.87 -9.89
C PHE A 38 -0.39 -5.82 -10.98
N GLU A 39 -0.02 -5.25 -12.12
CA GLU A 39 0.71 -5.95 -13.19
C GLU A 39 1.96 -5.13 -13.55
N LEU A 40 3.12 -5.79 -13.65
CA LEU A 40 4.33 -5.14 -14.16
C LEU A 40 4.34 -5.15 -15.69
N PRO A 41 5.06 -4.22 -16.33
CA PRO A 41 5.34 -4.31 -17.77
C PRO A 41 6.09 -5.60 -18.14
N ASP A 42 5.77 -6.18 -19.30
CA ASP A 42 6.26 -7.51 -19.74
C ASP A 42 7.80 -7.64 -19.80
N LYS A 43 8.51 -6.52 -19.90
CA LYS A 43 9.97 -6.46 -19.93
C LYS A 43 10.63 -6.64 -18.56
N TYR A 44 9.86 -6.63 -17.47
CA TYR A 44 10.35 -6.81 -16.10
C TYR A 44 9.98 -8.19 -15.56
N GLN A 45 10.95 -8.82 -14.90
CA GLN A 45 10.79 -10.08 -14.19
C GLN A 45 10.96 -9.87 -12.69
N GLU A 46 10.59 -10.90 -11.94
CA GLU A 46 10.66 -10.94 -10.48
C GLU A 46 12.01 -10.52 -9.90
N GLU A 47 13.08 -11.06 -10.49
CA GLU A 47 14.47 -10.83 -10.12
C GLU A 47 14.95 -9.40 -10.35
N ASN A 48 14.22 -8.63 -11.15
CA ASN A 48 14.48 -7.22 -11.35
C ASN A 48 13.90 -6.37 -10.23
N LEU A 49 13.01 -6.88 -9.38
CA LEU A 49 12.46 -6.08 -8.27
C LEU A 49 13.52 -5.90 -7.19
N ASP A 50 13.78 -4.65 -6.81
CA ASP A 50 14.61 -4.37 -5.65
C ASP A 50 13.95 -4.92 -4.37
N LYS A 51 14.77 -5.16 -3.35
CA LYS A 51 14.31 -5.54 -2.01
C LYS A 51 13.81 -4.33 -1.22
N SER A 52 13.21 -3.33 -1.87
CA SER A 52 12.57 -2.21 -1.20
C SER A 52 11.33 -1.73 -1.92
N ALA A 53 10.47 -0.99 -1.22
CA ALA A 53 9.36 -0.25 -1.79
C ALA A 53 9.15 1.05 -1.03
N LEU A 54 8.61 2.05 -1.73
CA LEU A 54 8.16 3.30 -1.16
C LEU A 54 6.64 3.36 -1.24
N LEU A 55 6.01 3.64 -0.11
CA LEU A 55 4.57 3.91 -0.03
C LEU A 55 4.37 5.40 0.19
N TYR A 56 3.46 5.97 -0.58
CA TYR A 56 2.99 7.34 -0.41
C TYR A 56 1.48 7.32 -0.21
N ILE A 57 1.02 8.04 0.81
CA ILE A 57 -0.39 8.27 1.11
C ILE A 57 -0.60 9.78 1.14
N GLN A 58 -1.33 10.29 0.15
CA GLN A 58 -1.76 11.68 0.13
C GLN A 58 -3.22 11.78 0.53
N ILE A 59 -3.51 12.58 1.55
CA ILE A 59 -4.85 12.87 2.03
C ILE A 59 -5.01 14.39 2.08
N ALA A 60 -5.98 14.93 1.34
CA ALA A 60 -6.07 16.36 1.05
C ALA A 60 -4.72 16.91 0.48
N ASP A 61 -4.17 17.94 1.09
CA ASP A 61 -2.89 18.57 0.73
C ASP A 61 -1.68 17.92 1.42
N GLN A 62 -1.89 16.94 2.29
CA GLN A 62 -0.84 16.33 3.09
C GLN A 62 -0.34 15.04 2.47
N LEU A 63 0.96 14.97 2.29
CA LEU A 63 1.67 13.79 1.81
C LEU A 63 2.40 13.13 2.96
N ALA A 64 2.07 11.86 3.20
CA ALA A 64 2.87 11.00 4.04
C ALA A 64 3.56 9.91 3.21
N LYS A 65 4.74 9.49 3.65
CA LYS A 65 5.51 8.44 2.97
C LYS A 65 6.37 7.64 3.93
N ASP A 66 6.69 6.42 3.50
CA ASP A 66 7.66 5.55 4.15
C ASP A 66 8.35 4.67 3.09
N LYS A 67 9.56 4.21 3.40
CA LYS A 67 10.31 3.21 2.63
C LYS A 67 10.50 1.97 3.48
N VAL A 68 10.23 0.80 2.92
CA VAL A 68 10.51 -0.47 3.57
C VAL A 68 11.52 -1.27 2.79
N ASN A 69 12.34 -2.04 3.50
CA ASN A 69 13.25 -3.01 2.90
C ASN A 69 12.74 -4.42 3.20
N PHE A 70 12.60 -5.24 2.17
CA PHE A 70 12.03 -6.57 2.24
C PHE A 70 13.07 -7.67 2.48
N LYS A 71 12.56 -8.81 2.96
CA LYS A 71 13.20 -10.11 2.80
C LYS A 71 12.38 -10.93 1.81
N LYS A 72 13.05 -11.53 0.82
CA LYS A 72 12.42 -12.44 -0.14
C LYS A 72 12.28 -13.83 0.48
N VAL A 73 11.08 -14.40 0.41
CA VAL A 73 10.74 -15.76 0.84
C VAL A 73 9.94 -16.40 -0.30
N LYS A 74 10.59 -17.22 -1.13
CA LYS A 74 10.01 -17.72 -2.40
C LYS A 74 9.52 -16.52 -3.25
N ASN A 75 8.24 -16.49 -3.60
CA ASN A 75 7.58 -15.49 -4.44
C ASN A 75 6.98 -14.32 -3.62
N LEU A 76 7.41 -14.15 -2.37
CA LEU A 76 6.89 -13.17 -1.43
C LEU A 76 8.02 -12.27 -0.93
N TRP A 77 7.86 -10.94 -1.08
CA TRP A 77 8.69 -9.94 -0.42
C TRP A 77 7.94 -9.51 0.83
N LEU A 78 8.53 -9.81 1.98
CA LEU A 78 7.92 -9.57 3.27
C LEU A 78 8.77 -8.59 4.08
N TYR A 79 8.10 -7.58 4.60
CA TYR A 79 8.59 -6.73 5.66
C TYR A 79 7.64 -6.85 6.85
N GLN A 80 8.21 -7.08 8.03
CA GLN A 80 7.49 -7.07 9.29
C GLN A 80 8.39 -6.40 10.32
N GLU A 81 7.88 -5.33 10.94
CA GLU A 81 8.61 -4.61 11.98
C GLU A 81 8.83 -5.56 13.17
N ALA A 82 10.09 -5.72 13.57
CA ALA A 82 10.43 -6.49 14.75
C ALA A 82 10.08 -5.68 16.01
N SER A 83 9.51 -6.33 17.03
CA SER A 83 9.18 -5.68 18.30
C SER A 83 10.38 -4.91 18.86
N GLY A 84 10.19 -3.63 19.18
CA GLY A 84 11.23 -2.75 19.71
C GLY A 84 12.22 -2.18 18.68
N LYS A 85 12.14 -2.55 17.40
CA LYS A 85 12.95 -1.97 16.32
C LYS A 85 12.05 -1.21 15.36
N LYS A 86 11.94 0.10 15.55
CA LYS A 86 11.21 0.96 14.61
C LYS A 86 11.84 0.91 13.22
N ASN A 87 11.03 0.94 12.18
CA ASN A 87 11.50 1.37 10.87
C ASN A 87 12.11 2.77 11.02
N ASN A 88 13.42 2.94 10.82
CA ASN A 88 14.06 4.26 10.84
C ASN A 88 14.31 4.80 9.43
N ASN A 89 13.53 4.31 8.46
CA ASN A 89 13.61 4.79 7.09
C ASN A 89 12.89 6.16 6.98
N LEU A 90 12.53 6.55 5.76
CA LEU A 90 11.95 7.85 5.42
C LEU A 90 10.52 8.05 5.97
N ASN A 91 10.31 7.81 7.27
CA ASN A 91 9.01 7.90 7.94
C ASN A 91 8.59 9.37 8.04
N GLN A 92 7.77 9.81 7.09
CA GLN A 92 7.17 11.14 7.10
C GLN A 92 5.68 10.97 7.20
N GLY A 93 5.15 10.84 8.43
CA GLY A 93 3.73 10.69 8.68
C GLY A 93 3.14 9.30 8.37
N VAL A 94 3.88 8.39 7.76
CA VAL A 94 3.54 6.95 7.64
C VAL A 94 4.63 6.16 8.34
N ASP A 95 4.22 5.15 9.10
CA ASP A 95 5.08 4.18 9.76
C ASP A 95 4.56 2.76 9.43
N VAL A 96 5.13 2.16 8.38
CA VAL A 96 4.74 0.83 7.92
C VAL A 96 5.21 -0.21 8.93
N LYS A 97 4.27 -1.05 9.39
CA LYS A 97 4.53 -2.14 10.34
C LYS A 97 4.61 -3.50 9.65
N THR A 98 3.87 -3.67 8.57
CA THR A 98 3.85 -4.90 7.80
C THR A 98 3.61 -4.55 6.35
N MET A 99 4.41 -5.13 5.46
CA MET A 99 4.20 -5.03 4.03
C MET A 99 4.53 -6.35 3.36
N ALA A 100 3.61 -6.82 2.52
CA ALA A 100 3.78 -8.00 1.72
C ALA A 100 3.52 -7.64 0.26
N ILE A 101 4.42 -8.05 -0.62
CA ILE A 101 4.22 -8.05 -2.06
C ILE A 101 4.34 -9.49 -2.50
N HIS A 102 3.34 -9.99 -3.21
CA HIS A 102 3.38 -11.30 -3.82
C HIS A 102 3.40 -11.14 -5.33
N TRP A 103 4.27 -11.92 -5.96
CA TRP A 103 4.53 -11.83 -7.38
C TRP A 103 4.57 -13.21 -7.99
N ILE A 104 3.82 -13.43 -9.07
CA ILE A 104 3.88 -14.65 -9.86
C ILE A 104 4.19 -14.24 -11.30
N VAL A 105 5.34 -14.67 -11.82
CA VAL A 105 5.61 -14.64 -13.26
C VAL A 105 5.04 -15.92 -13.87
N ASP A 106 3.79 -15.89 -14.32
CA ASP A 106 3.27 -17.03 -15.09
C ASP A 106 3.51 -16.81 -16.59
N LYS A 107 4.57 -17.41 -17.13
CA LYS A 107 4.88 -17.37 -18.58
C LYS A 107 3.99 -18.32 -19.40
N ASN A 108 3.23 -19.23 -18.77
CA ASN A 108 2.53 -20.32 -19.46
C ASN A 108 1.01 -20.36 -19.19
N SER A 109 0.45 -19.40 -18.46
CA SER A 109 -0.97 -19.45 -18.10
C SER A 109 -1.89 -18.98 -19.25
N ASN A 110 -2.49 -19.97 -19.93
CA ASN A 110 -3.79 -19.84 -20.61
C ASN A 110 -4.95 -19.60 -19.62
N SER A 111 -4.68 -19.38 -18.33
CA SER A 111 -5.70 -19.16 -17.31
C SER A 111 -6.10 -17.69 -17.23
N LYS A 112 -7.41 -17.45 -17.16
CA LYS A 112 -8.07 -16.13 -17.07
C LYS A 112 -7.83 -15.40 -15.73
N GLN A 113 -6.84 -15.78 -14.92
CA GLN A 113 -6.59 -15.15 -13.62
C GLN A 113 -5.73 -13.89 -13.79
N LYS A 114 -6.38 -12.76 -14.06
CA LYS A 114 -5.75 -11.44 -14.27
C LYS A 114 -5.25 -10.73 -12.98
N ASP A 115 -5.36 -11.35 -11.80
CA ASP A 115 -5.04 -10.71 -10.51
C ASP A 115 -4.06 -11.56 -9.65
N GLN A 116 -2.98 -12.10 -10.24
CA GLN A 116 -2.05 -12.97 -9.50
C GLN A 116 -1.10 -12.21 -8.56
N ASN A 117 -0.76 -10.96 -8.88
CA ASN A 117 0.12 -10.15 -8.05
C ASN A 117 -0.69 -9.22 -7.17
N TRP A 118 -0.32 -9.20 -5.90
CA TRP A 118 -1.04 -8.44 -4.90
C TRP A 118 -0.06 -7.83 -3.90
N PHE A 119 -0.52 -6.77 -3.26
CA PHE A 119 0.18 -6.16 -2.14
C PHE A 119 -0.77 -5.97 -0.96
N TYR A 120 -0.16 -5.97 0.21
CA TYR A 120 -0.80 -5.66 1.48
C TYR A 120 0.15 -4.79 2.29
N VAL A 121 -0.36 -3.68 2.81
CA VAL A 121 0.38 -2.81 3.73
C VAL A 121 -0.48 -2.52 4.95
N ARG A 122 0.13 -2.60 6.13
CA ARG A 122 -0.45 -2.19 7.40
C ARG A 122 0.55 -1.33 8.15
N GLY A 123 0.07 -0.24 8.73
CA GLY A 123 0.92 0.67 9.48
C GLY A 123 0.16 1.66 10.34
N GLU A 124 0.91 2.61 10.90
CA GLU A 124 0.39 3.79 11.59
C GLU A 124 0.48 5.00 10.66
N LEU A 125 -0.54 5.86 10.70
CA LEU A 125 -0.64 7.11 9.97
C LEU A 125 -0.64 8.27 10.98
N SER A 126 0.11 9.32 10.69
CA SER A 126 0.27 10.50 11.53
C SER A 126 0.33 11.73 10.62
N LEU A 127 -0.84 12.24 10.28
CA LEU A 127 -1.03 13.44 9.47
C LEU A 127 -1.64 14.55 10.34
N PRO A 128 -1.05 15.76 10.40
CA PRO A 128 -1.62 16.88 11.14
C PRO A 128 -3.08 17.16 10.77
N GLY A 129 -3.97 17.32 11.76
CA GLY A 129 -5.38 17.61 11.48
C GLY A 129 -6.19 16.45 10.88
N LEU A 130 -5.61 15.26 10.76
CA LEU A 130 -6.35 14.03 10.50
C LEU A 130 -6.91 13.49 11.82
N ASP A 131 -8.21 13.56 11.99
CA ASP A 131 -8.93 12.99 13.13
C ASP A 131 -10.19 12.25 12.65
N ILE A 132 -10.87 11.56 13.57
CA ILE A 132 -12.07 10.76 13.28
C ILE A 132 -13.20 11.55 12.59
N ASN A 133 -13.29 12.86 12.83
CA ASN A 133 -14.36 13.75 12.37
C ASN A 133 -13.99 14.55 11.12
N THR A 134 -12.71 14.83 10.88
CA THR A 134 -12.25 15.44 9.63
C THR A 134 -12.31 14.41 8.51
N LEU A 135 -13.33 14.41 7.64
CA LEU A 135 -13.39 13.49 6.50
C LEU A 135 -12.79 14.11 5.22
N PRO A 136 -11.51 13.91 4.91
CA PRO A 136 -11.04 14.03 3.54
C PRO A 136 -11.75 12.94 2.72
N LYS A 137 -12.58 13.36 1.77
CA LYS A 137 -13.40 12.46 0.95
C LYS A 137 -12.57 11.51 0.09
N GLU A 138 -11.30 11.83 -0.15
CA GLU A 138 -10.42 11.12 -1.06
C GLU A 138 -9.01 10.93 -0.49
N ALA A 139 -8.35 9.85 -0.89
CA ALA A 139 -6.92 9.64 -0.69
C ALA A 139 -6.29 9.17 -2.00
N THR A 140 -5.07 9.63 -2.26
CA THR A 140 -4.25 9.12 -3.35
C THR A 140 -3.14 8.24 -2.77
N ILE A 141 -3.11 7.00 -3.21
CA ILE A 141 -2.11 6.01 -2.82
C ILE A 141 -1.16 5.81 -3.98
N THR A 142 0.13 5.92 -3.71
CA THR A 142 1.17 5.59 -4.68
C THR A 142 2.08 4.52 -4.08
N LEU A 143 2.28 3.43 -4.82
CA LEU A 143 3.27 2.40 -4.51
C LEU A 143 4.37 2.46 -5.56
N GLU A 144 5.60 2.64 -5.09
CA GLU A 144 6.78 2.66 -5.94
C GLU A 144 7.71 1.49 -5.55
N ILE A 145 8.08 0.68 -6.54
CA ILE A 145 8.99 -0.45 -6.38
C ILE A 145 10.22 -0.18 -7.25
N PRO A 146 11.37 0.17 -6.67
CA PRO A 146 12.61 0.33 -7.43
C PRO A 146 13.01 -0.96 -8.15
N VAL A 147 13.69 -0.82 -9.30
CA VAL A 147 14.12 -1.94 -10.13
C VAL A 147 15.65 -2.05 -10.11
N SER A 148 16.16 -3.28 -9.96
CA SER A 148 17.55 -3.66 -10.01
C SER A 148 17.97 -4.16 -11.42
N PRO A 149 19.17 -3.81 -11.91
CA PRO A 149 20.15 -2.91 -11.29
C PRO A 149 19.74 -1.44 -11.42
N TYR A 150 19.83 -0.72 -10.30
CA TYR A 150 19.48 0.70 -10.14
C TYR A 150 20.16 1.65 -11.15
N GLU A 151 21.31 1.25 -11.68
CA GLU A 151 22.14 2.06 -12.57
C GLU A 151 21.54 2.23 -13.98
N GLN A 152 20.61 1.36 -14.38
CA GLN A 152 19.93 1.41 -15.69
C GLN A 152 18.41 1.40 -15.59
N ALA A 153 17.85 0.87 -14.49
CA ALA A 153 16.41 0.73 -14.33
C ALA A 153 15.86 1.78 -13.36
N GLY A 154 14.76 2.44 -13.74
CA GLY A 154 14.02 3.37 -12.88
C GLY A 154 13.24 2.65 -11.77
N SER A 155 12.11 3.20 -11.38
CA SER A 155 11.16 2.57 -10.46
C SER A 155 9.84 2.25 -11.15
N LEU A 156 9.15 1.21 -10.69
CA LEU A 156 7.79 0.87 -11.13
C LEU A 156 6.80 1.54 -10.18
N THR A 157 5.88 2.33 -10.73
CA THR A 157 4.94 3.12 -9.93
C THR A 157 3.49 2.78 -10.26
N GLY A 158 2.71 2.46 -9.24
CA GLY A 158 1.26 2.38 -9.30
C GLY A 158 0.65 3.51 -8.49
N LYS A 159 -0.37 4.17 -9.03
CA LYS A 159 -1.04 5.32 -8.38
C LYS A 159 -2.54 5.22 -8.57
N GLU A 160 -3.30 5.39 -7.49
CA GLU A 160 -4.76 5.41 -7.55
C GLU A 160 -5.34 6.38 -6.52
N THR A 161 -6.45 7.03 -6.88
CA THR A 161 -7.23 7.87 -5.99
C THR A 161 -8.52 7.15 -5.63
N ILE A 162 -8.76 6.98 -4.34
CA ILE A 162 -9.93 6.29 -3.79
C ILE A 162 -10.81 7.27 -3.02
N ARG A 163 -12.08 6.92 -2.87
CA ARG A 163 -13.06 7.68 -2.07
C ARG A 163 -13.51 6.88 -0.86
N PHE A 164 -13.37 7.44 0.33
CA PHE A 164 -13.77 6.75 1.55
C PHE A 164 -15.27 6.85 1.80
N LYS A 165 -15.84 5.77 2.36
CA LYS A 165 -17.08 5.76 3.11
C LYS A 165 -16.75 5.72 4.61
N LYS A 166 -17.40 6.57 5.41
CA LYS A 166 -17.25 6.58 6.86
C LYS A 166 -18.38 5.74 7.50
N PHE A 167 -18.01 4.83 8.37
CA PHE A 167 -18.92 4.13 9.26
C PHE A 167 -18.34 4.20 10.68
N GLU A 168 -19.04 4.90 11.57
CA GLU A 168 -18.57 5.20 12.93
C GLU A 168 -17.13 5.77 12.94
N HIS A 169 -16.19 4.98 13.46
CA HIS A 169 -14.78 5.30 13.67
C HIS A 169 -13.87 4.62 12.65
N VAL A 170 -14.43 4.22 11.51
CA VAL A 170 -13.69 3.59 10.41
C VAL A 170 -13.98 4.34 9.14
N TRP A 171 -12.93 4.74 8.45
CA TRP A 171 -13.02 5.13 7.05
C TRP A 171 -12.59 3.96 6.21
N SER A 172 -13.40 3.63 5.22
CA SER A 172 -13.16 2.45 4.42
C SER A 172 -13.49 2.68 2.97
N TYR A 173 -12.68 2.06 2.13
CA TYR A 173 -12.90 1.91 0.71
C TYR A 173 -12.79 0.41 0.40
N TYR A 174 -13.72 -0.07 -0.41
CA TYR A 174 -13.67 -1.41 -0.98
C TYR A 174 -14.11 -1.28 -2.43
N LEU A 175 -13.31 -1.82 -3.33
CA LEU A 175 -13.71 -1.98 -4.72
C LEU A 175 -14.82 -3.04 -4.76
N SER A 176 -16.06 -2.62 -4.96
CA SER A 176 -17.19 -3.54 -5.09
C SER A 176 -17.09 -4.33 -6.39
N SER A 177 -17.26 -5.65 -6.33
CA SER A 177 -17.30 -6.55 -7.50
C SER A 177 -18.46 -6.29 -8.47
N VAL A 178 -19.31 -5.30 -8.20
CA VAL A 178 -20.50 -4.97 -9.00
C VAL A 178 -20.16 -4.18 -10.28
N GLU A 179 -18.95 -3.64 -10.42
CA GLU A 179 -18.51 -2.94 -11.64
C GLU A 179 -17.86 -3.85 -12.70
N GLN A 180 -17.95 -5.19 -12.55
CA GLN A 180 -17.46 -6.14 -13.57
C GLN A 180 -18.57 -6.72 -14.47
N SER A 181 -19.79 -6.19 -14.41
CA SER A 181 -20.88 -6.66 -15.26
C SER A 181 -21.70 -5.49 -15.79
N TYR A 182 -21.18 -4.82 -16.83
CA TYR A 182 -21.95 -4.21 -17.91
C TYR A 182 -21.13 -4.22 -19.20
#